data_AF-A0A9X4S7W9-F1
#
_entry.id   AF-A0A9X4S7W9-F1
#
_cell.length_a   1.000
_cell.length_b   1.000
_cell.length_c   1.000
_cell.angle_alpha   90.00
_cell.angle_beta   90.00
_cell.angle_gamma   90.00
#
_symmetry.space_group_name_H-M   'P 1'
#
loop_
_entity.id
_entity.type
_entity.pdbx_description
1 polymer ?
#
loop_
_entity_poly.entity_id
_entity_poly.type
_entity_poly.pdbx_seq_one_letter_code
_entity_poly.pdbx_strand_id
1 'polypeptide(L)'
;HALETVGRTGILSTLFAVSLLASGQNATITGTLTGQIVMEGFIHMKMPIWARRLVTRLLAVIPVLACVTMTQHSKITQQHEAINNLMNNSQVFLAFALPFSMVPLLLLTNEKTTMKHFQNRIWLRILGWISVIAMIYLNLVGLPDQVEAFFPTKSKGTADLLAYFIIIVVLALLLWMIIEFKRNKNNKASQAL
;
A
#
# COMPACT_ATOMS: atom_id res chain seq x y z
N HIS A 1 -36.40 -8.42 2.68
CA HIS A 1 -37.45 -8.62 1.67
C HIS A 1 -37.45 -7.61 0.51
N ALA A 2 -37.83 -6.32 0.64
CA ALA A 2 -37.86 -5.41 -0.52
C ALA A 2 -36.47 -5.12 -1.15
N LEU A 3 -35.41 -5.05 -0.33
CA LEU A 3 -34.03 -4.90 -0.81
C LEU A 3 -33.47 -6.19 -1.47
N GLU A 4 -33.97 -7.37 -1.09
CA GLU A 4 -33.59 -8.64 -1.74
C GLU A 4 -34.26 -8.80 -3.11
N THR A 5 -35.50 -8.32 -3.27
CA THR A 5 -36.19 -8.32 -4.57
C THR A 5 -35.66 -7.24 -5.52
N VAL A 6 -35.30 -6.06 -5.02
CA VAL A 6 -34.61 -5.03 -5.83
C VAL A 6 -33.18 -5.46 -6.18
N GLY A 7 -32.46 -6.13 -5.27
CA GLY A 7 -31.14 -6.71 -5.52
C GLY A 7 -31.12 -7.77 -6.63
N ARG A 8 -32.25 -8.44 -6.89
CA ARG A 8 -32.43 -9.39 -8.01
C ARG A 8 -32.74 -8.74 -9.35
N THR A 9 -32.90 -7.41 -9.42
CA THR A 9 -33.06 -6.73 -10.71
C THR A 9 -31.70 -6.65 -11.40
N GLY A 10 -31.65 -7.03 -12.68
CA GLY A 10 -30.41 -7.03 -13.47
C GLY A 10 -29.71 -5.66 -13.53
N ILE A 11 -30.44 -4.58 -13.23
CA ILE A 11 -29.93 -3.20 -13.21
C ILE A 11 -28.92 -2.99 -12.06
N LEU A 12 -29.18 -3.50 -10.84
CA LEU A 12 -28.24 -3.34 -9.73
C LEU A 12 -26.95 -4.13 -9.96
N SER A 13 -27.06 -5.35 -10.49
CA SER A 13 -25.89 -6.19 -10.81
C SER A 13 -25.03 -5.59 -11.92
N THR A 14 -25.65 -5.02 -12.95
CA THR A 14 -24.92 -4.33 -14.03
C THR A 14 -24.28 -3.03 -13.54
N LEU A 15 -24.96 -2.21 -12.74
CA LEU A 15 -24.37 -1.02 -12.13
C LEU A 15 -23.18 -1.37 -11.22
N PHE A 16 -23.29 -2.45 -10.44
CA PHE A 16 -22.18 -2.96 -9.63
C PHE A 16 -21.00 -3.40 -10.51
N ALA A 17 -21.24 -4.17 -11.57
CA ALA A 17 -20.20 -4.58 -12.51
C ALA A 17 -19.53 -3.38 -13.21
N VAL A 18 -20.30 -2.38 -13.63
CA VAL A 18 -19.77 -1.13 -14.21
C VAL A 18 -18.94 -0.37 -13.18
N SER A 19 -19.37 -0.32 -11.92
CA SER A 19 -18.63 0.31 -10.83
C SER A 19 -17.29 -0.39 -10.56
N LEU A 20 -17.26 -1.73 -10.58
CA LEU A 20 -16.02 -2.51 -10.48
C LEU A 20 -15.08 -2.24 -11.66
N LEU A 21 -15.61 -2.19 -12.88
CA LEU A 21 -14.82 -1.85 -14.08
C LEU A 21 -14.24 -0.44 -13.99
N ALA A 22 -15.05 0.54 -13.58
CA ALA A 22 -14.62 1.93 -13.43
C ALA A 22 -13.53 2.07 -12.35
N SER A 23 -13.68 1.39 -11.21
CA SER A 23 -12.67 1.35 -10.15
C SER A 23 -11.32 0.79 -10.66
N GLY A 24 -11.36 -0.29 -11.45
CA GLY A 24 -10.17 -0.90 -12.05
C GLY A 24 -9.42 0.04 -13.02
N GLN A 25 -10.14 0.90 -13.75
CA GLN A 25 -9.51 1.90 -14.64
C GLN A 25 -8.78 2.98 -13.84
N ASN A 26 -9.37 3.44 -12.73
CA ASN A 26 -8.74 4.46 -11.87
C ASN A 26 -7.41 3.95 -11.28
N ALA A 27 -7.38 2.69 -10.83
CA ALA A 27 -6.17 2.06 -10.32
C ALA A 27 -5.07 1.98 -11.39
N THR A 28 -5.42 1.72 -12.65
CA THR A 28 -4.45 1.65 -13.75
C THR A 28 -3.83 3.01 -14.04
N ILE A 29 -4.66 4.06 -14.16
CA ILE A 29 -4.19 5.42 -14.46
C ILE A 29 -3.28 5.92 -13.34
N THR A 30 -3.78 5.89 -12.10
CA THR A 30 -3.04 6.32 -10.92
C THR A 30 -1.75 5.50 -10.74
N GLY A 31 -1.82 4.18 -10.93
CA GLY A 31 -0.65 3.31 -10.83
C GLY A 31 0.45 3.64 -11.83
N THR A 32 0.11 3.97 -13.09
CA THR A 32 1.12 4.35 -14.10
C THR A 32 1.77 5.71 -13.85
N LEU A 33 1.00 6.67 -13.31
CA LEU A 33 1.48 8.01 -12.96
C LEU A 33 2.33 7.99 -11.69
N THR A 34 1.84 7.37 -10.62
CA THR A 34 2.62 7.19 -9.38
C THR A 34 3.88 6.38 -9.65
N GLY A 35 3.77 5.31 -10.44
CA GLY A 35 4.93 4.53 -10.87
C GLY A 35 5.96 5.37 -11.62
N GLN A 36 5.53 6.35 -12.41
CA GLN A 36 6.46 7.32 -13.04
C GLN A 36 7.23 8.12 -12.02
N ILE A 37 6.50 8.75 -11.11
CA ILE A 37 7.06 9.67 -10.12
C ILE A 37 8.06 8.92 -9.24
N VAL A 38 7.72 7.69 -8.83
CA VAL A 38 8.60 6.85 -8.01
C VAL A 38 9.83 6.40 -8.81
N MET A 39 9.66 5.92 -10.05
CA MET A 39 10.79 5.42 -10.85
C MET A 39 11.77 6.54 -11.26
N GLU A 40 11.25 7.69 -11.68
CA GLU A 40 12.08 8.85 -12.05
C GLU A 40 12.69 9.53 -10.82
N GLY A 41 11.96 9.55 -9.70
CA GLY A 41 12.40 10.17 -8.45
C GLY A 41 13.43 9.36 -7.68
N PHE A 42 13.22 8.04 -7.53
CA PHE A 42 14.09 7.18 -6.70
C PHE A 42 15.16 6.42 -7.50
N ILE A 43 14.85 5.99 -8.72
CA ILE A 43 15.74 5.13 -9.54
C ILE A 43 16.32 5.90 -10.74
N HIS A 44 15.84 7.13 -10.99
CA HIS A 44 16.18 7.95 -12.16
C HIS A 44 16.04 7.20 -13.50
N MET A 45 15.10 6.25 -13.57
CA MET A 45 14.88 5.41 -14.74
C MET A 45 13.67 5.92 -15.54
N LYS A 46 13.92 6.29 -16.81
CA LYS A 46 12.87 6.71 -17.75
C LYS A 46 12.41 5.51 -18.59
N MET A 47 11.25 4.96 -18.24
CA MET A 47 10.59 3.91 -19.02
C MET A 47 9.38 4.47 -19.78
N PRO A 48 9.12 4.04 -21.03
CA PRO A 48 7.95 4.47 -21.77
C PRO A 48 6.66 3.93 -21.13
N ILE A 49 5.57 4.72 -21.23
CA ILE A 49 4.29 4.46 -20.54
C ILE A 49 3.70 3.09 -20.89
N TRP A 50 3.80 2.68 -22.17
CA TRP A 50 3.29 1.39 -22.63
C TRP A 50 4.02 0.21 -22.00
N ALA A 51 5.35 0.27 -21.91
CA ALA A 51 6.17 -0.77 -21.31
C ALA A 51 5.92 -0.87 -19.81
N ARG A 52 5.81 0.28 -19.13
CA ARG A 52 5.43 0.32 -17.71
C ARG A 52 4.09 -0.35 -17.47
N ARG A 53 3.06 0.00 -18.27
CA ARG A 53 1.71 -0.59 -18.16
C ARG A 53 1.72 -2.09 -18.40
N LEU A 54 2.53 -2.56 -19.36
CA LEU A 54 2.64 -3.98 -19.67
C LEU A 54 3.30 -4.71 -18.49
N VAL A 55 4.43 -4.22 -17.99
CA VAL A 55 5.16 -4.85 -16.87
C VAL A 55 4.31 -4.91 -15.60
N THR A 56 3.69 -3.79 -15.19
CA THR A 56 2.87 -3.78 -13.97
C THR A 56 1.63 -4.68 -14.10
N ARG A 57 1.04 -4.76 -15.29
CA ARG A 57 -0.11 -5.63 -15.54
C ARG A 57 0.30 -7.11 -15.56
N LEU A 58 1.43 -7.45 -16.17
CA LEU A 58 1.94 -8.82 -16.14
C LEU A 58 2.24 -9.25 -14.69
N LEU A 59 2.95 -8.42 -13.92
CA LEU A 59 3.24 -8.69 -12.51
C LEU A 59 1.97 -8.86 -11.68
N ALA A 60 0.92 -8.08 -11.94
CA ALA A 60 -0.36 -8.20 -11.24
C ALA A 60 -1.17 -9.44 -11.67
N VAL A 61 -1.11 -9.84 -12.94
CA VAL A 61 -1.88 -10.96 -13.48
C VAL A 61 -1.26 -12.32 -13.13
N ILE A 62 0.06 -12.42 -12.99
CA ILE A 62 0.77 -13.66 -12.63
C ILE A 62 0.17 -14.34 -11.36
N PRO A 63 0.07 -13.68 -10.19
CA PRO A 63 -0.48 -14.32 -8.99
C PRO A 63 -1.96 -14.68 -9.15
N VAL A 64 -2.72 -13.88 -9.92
CA VAL A 64 -4.13 -14.16 -10.23
C VAL A 64 -4.27 -15.44 -11.06
N LEU A 65 -3.46 -15.57 -12.13
CA LEU A 65 -3.45 -16.78 -12.96
C LEU A 65 -3.01 -18.01 -12.16
N ALA A 66 -1.98 -17.87 -11.32
CA ALA A 66 -1.56 -18.96 -10.43
C ALA A 66 -2.72 -19.39 -9.51
N CYS A 67 -3.40 -18.47 -8.86
CA CYS A 67 -4.56 -18.77 -8.00
C CYS A 67 -5.70 -19.47 -8.78
N VAL A 68 -6.05 -18.97 -9.97
CA VAL A 68 -7.09 -19.58 -10.81
C VAL A 68 -6.70 -20.98 -11.27
N THR A 69 -5.46 -21.19 -11.69
CA THR A 69 -4.98 -22.53 -12.10
C THR A 69 -4.89 -23.50 -10.91
N MET A 70 -4.60 -23.05 -9.69
CA MET A 70 -4.61 -23.94 -8.53
C MET A 70 -6.02 -24.31 -8.07
N THR A 71 -7.01 -23.45 -8.33
CA THR A 71 -8.41 -23.63 -7.91
C THR A 71 -9.33 -24.13 -9.03
N GLN A 72 -8.78 -24.43 -10.21
CA GLN A 72 -9.55 -24.82 -11.41
C GLN A 72 -10.37 -26.11 -11.24
N HIS A 73 -9.96 -27.00 -10.35
CA HIS A 73 -10.68 -28.25 -10.03
C HIS A 73 -11.69 -28.10 -8.87
N SER A 74 -11.77 -26.92 -8.26
CA SER A 74 -12.63 -26.61 -7.11
C SER A 74 -13.96 -25.97 -7.55
N LYS A 75 -14.93 -25.91 -6.64
CA LYS A 75 -16.24 -25.26 -6.90
C LYS A 75 -16.05 -23.76 -7.22
N ILE A 76 -16.89 -23.20 -8.09
CA ILE A 76 -16.89 -21.77 -8.47
C ILE A 76 -16.88 -20.84 -7.24
N THR A 77 -17.59 -21.18 -6.17
CA THR A 77 -17.62 -20.41 -4.92
C THR A 77 -16.24 -20.33 -4.25
N GLN A 78 -15.49 -21.43 -4.23
CA GLN A 78 -14.14 -21.48 -3.65
C GLN A 78 -13.13 -20.70 -4.49
N GLN A 79 -13.31 -20.65 -5.81
CA GLN A 79 -12.47 -19.83 -6.69
C GLN A 79 -12.63 -18.34 -6.39
N HIS A 80 -13.87 -17.87 -6.20
CA HIS A 80 -14.13 -16.47 -5.83
C HIS A 80 -13.57 -16.14 -4.44
N GLU A 81 -13.70 -17.06 -3.49
CA GLU A 81 -13.13 -16.91 -2.15
C GLU A 81 -11.59 -16.86 -2.20
N ALA A 82 -10.94 -17.72 -2.99
CA ALA A 82 -9.49 -17.71 -3.15
C ALA A 82 -8.98 -16.42 -3.80
N ILE A 83 -9.70 -15.87 -4.79
CA ILE A 83 -9.37 -14.57 -5.40
C ILE A 83 -9.55 -13.43 -4.38
N ASN A 84 -10.63 -13.46 -3.60
CA ASN A 84 -10.86 -12.47 -2.53
C ASN A 84 -9.78 -12.54 -1.45
N ASN A 85 -9.38 -13.74 -1.04
CA ASN A 85 -8.30 -13.95 -0.08
C ASN A 85 -6.97 -13.45 -0.65
N LEU A 86 -6.67 -13.73 -1.93
CA LEU A 86 -5.48 -13.20 -2.60
C LEU A 86 -5.49 -11.66 -2.62
N MET A 87 -6.64 -11.05 -2.90
CA MET A 87 -6.81 -9.59 -2.88
C MET A 87 -6.59 -9.01 -1.48
N ASN A 88 -7.16 -9.63 -0.44
CA ASN A 88 -6.98 -9.21 0.94
C ASN A 88 -5.53 -9.37 1.39
N ASN A 89 -4.91 -10.49 1.05
CA ASN A 89 -3.51 -10.77 1.37
C ASN A 89 -2.55 -9.81 0.65
N SER A 90 -2.88 -9.38 -0.57
CA SER A 90 -2.08 -8.39 -1.32
C SER A 90 -1.96 -7.02 -0.61
N GLN A 91 -2.80 -6.74 0.39
CA GLN A 91 -2.73 -5.49 1.18
C GLN A 91 -1.47 -5.41 2.04
N VAL A 92 -0.76 -6.52 2.27
CA VAL A 92 0.49 -6.53 3.04
C VAL A 92 1.55 -5.61 2.43
N PHE A 93 1.60 -5.53 1.09
CA PHE A 93 2.52 -4.64 0.39
C PHE A 93 2.22 -3.16 0.68
N LEU A 94 0.95 -2.81 0.81
CA LEU A 94 0.53 -1.45 1.14
C LEU A 94 0.88 -1.12 2.60
N ALA A 95 0.65 -2.05 3.53
CA ALA A 95 1.03 -1.87 4.94
C ALA A 95 2.53 -1.60 5.09
N PHE A 96 3.38 -2.23 4.28
CA PHE A 96 4.82 -1.93 4.25
C PHE A 96 5.15 -0.57 3.65
N ALA A 97 4.48 -0.16 2.57
CA ALA A 97 4.80 1.09 1.88
C ALA A 97 4.34 2.35 2.64
N LEU A 98 3.21 2.26 3.37
CA LEU A 98 2.57 3.42 3.99
C LEU A 98 3.47 4.21 4.97
N PRO A 99 4.17 3.58 5.93
CA PRO A 99 5.03 4.32 6.87
C PRO A 99 6.15 5.09 6.16
N PHE A 100 6.78 4.49 5.15
CA PHE A 100 7.87 5.10 4.38
C PHE A 100 7.41 6.21 3.45
N SER A 101 6.13 6.25 3.07
CA SER A 101 5.57 7.37 2.31
C SER A 101 5.11 8.51 3.23
N MET A 102 4.39 8.18 4.30
CA MET A 102 3.70 9.16 5.15
C MET A 102 4.67 9.93 6.05
N VAL A 103 5.64 9.24 6.67
CA VAL A 103 6.57 9.88 7.61
C VAL A 103 7.47 10.91 6.92
N PRO A 104 8.14 10.61 5.78
CA PRO A 104 8.93 11.61 5.08
C PRO A 104 8.10 12.77 4.56
N LEU A 105 6.89 12.52 4.06
CA LEU A 105 5.99 13.58 3.62
C LEU A 105 5.66 14.53 4.77
N LEU A 106 5.32 13.99 5.94
CA LEU A 106 5.03 14.80 7.13
C LEU A 106 6.28 15.54 7.63
N LEU A 107 7.45 14.92 7.57
CA LEU A 107 8.71 15.57 7.94
C LEU A 107 9.05 16.72 6.99
N LEU A 108 8.91 16.53 5.68
CA LEU A 108 9.17 17.54 4.64
C LEU A 108 8.19 18.71 4.70
N THR A 109 6.90 18.43 4.87
CA THR A 109 5.86 19.46 4.94
C THR A 109 5.92 20.29 6.23
N ASN A 110 6.48 19.74 7.32
CA ASN A 110 6.72 20.46 8.57
C ASN A 110 8.06 21.22 8.59
N GLU A 111 8.86 21.14 7.53
CA GLU A 111 10.21 21.66 7.48
C GLU A 111 10.24 23.12 6.98
N LYS A 112 10.87 24.00 7.77
CA LYS A 112 10.87 25.44 7.50
C LYS A 112 11.67 25.82 6.26
N THR A 113 12.76 25.11 5.96
CA THR A 113 13.63 25.42 4.82
C THR A 113 13.01 25.01 3.48
N THR A 114 12.16 23.97 3.48
CA THR A 114 11.50 23.39 2.31
C THR A 114 10.21 24.12 1.98
N MET A 115 9.38 24.46 2.99
CA MET A 115 8.07 25.11 2.79
C MET A 115 8.06 26.65 2.98
N LYS A 116 9.14 27.24 3.49
CA LYS A 116 9.29 28.70 3.73
C LYS A 116 8.05 29.33 4.38
N HIS A 117 7.26 30.12 3.65
CA HIS A 117 6.08 30.83 4.16
C HIS A 117 4.78 30.00 4.15
N PHE A 118 4.73 28.85 3.48
CA PHE A 118 3.56 27.96 3.40
C PHE A 118 3.60 26.83 4.44
N GLN A 119 4.18 27.11 5.62
CA GLN A 119 4.31 26.10 6.67
C GLN A 119 2.95 25.69 7.23
N ASN A 120 2.83 24.39 7.54
CA ASN A 120 1.70 23.88 8.28
C ASN A 120 1.56 24.60 9.63
N ARG A 121 0.34 25.08 9.92
CA ARG A 121 -0.01 25.58 11.25
C ARG A 121 0.19 24.47 12.28
N ILE A 122 0.50 24.86 13.53
CA ILE A 122 0.71 23.91 14.65
C ILE A 122 -0.44 22.91 14.80
N TRP A 123 -1.69 23.35 14.58
CA TRP A 123 -2.86 22.46 14.56
C TRP A 123 -2.76 21.36 13.49
N LEU A 124 -2.41 21.73 12.24
CA LEU A 124 -2.23 20.76 11.15
C LEU A 124 -1.05 19.82 11.42
N ARG A 125 0.01 20.33 12.05
CA ARG A 125 1.16 19.51 12.45
C ARG A 125 0.77 18.46 13.50
N ILE A 126 0.02 18.84 14.54
CA ILE A 126 -0.44 17.90 15.58
C ILE A 126 -1.37 16.86 14.96
N LEU A 127 -2.38 17.29 14.19
CA LEU A 127 -3.33 16.37 13.53
C LEU A 127 -2.61 15.42 12.55
N GLY A 128 -1.63 15.93 11.81
CA GLY A 128 -0.81 15.11 10.91
C GLY A 128 0.00 14.05 11.64
N TRP A 129 0.66 14.40 12.75
CA TRP A 129 1.40 13.42 13.56
C TRP A 129 0.48 12.38 14.20
N ILE A 130 -0.69 12.79 14.70
CA ILE A 130 -1.69 11.85 15.23
C ILE A 130 -2.15 10.88 14.13
N SER A 131 -2.48 11.39 12.94
CA SER A 131 -2.94 10.57 11.82
C SER A 131 -1.87 9.57 11.35
N VAL A 132 -0.62 10.01 11.22
CA VAL A 132 0.48 9.14 10.79
C VAL A 132 0.79 8.06 11.84
N ILE A 133 0.84 8.43 13.13
CA ILE A 133 1.07 7.46 14.20
C ILE A 133 -0.08 6.45 14.27
N ALA A 134 -1.32 6.90 14.18
CA ALA A 134 -2.49 6.02 14.17
C ALA A 134 -2.47 5.06 12.97
N MET A 135 -2.18 5.55 11.76
CA MET A 135 -2.10 4.72 10.57
C MET A 135 -0.98 3.68 10.65
N ILE A 136 0.21 4.08 11.14
CA ILE A 136 1.32 3.13 11.32
C ILE A 136 0.96 2.07 12.36
N TYR A 137 0.40 2.49 13.49
CA TYR A 137 -0.02 1.57 14.54
C TYR A 137 -1.05 0.55 14.03
N LEU A 138 -2.12 1.01 13.36
CA LEU A 138 -3.16 0.12 12.82
C LEU A 138 -2.61 -0.84 11.77
N ASN A 139 -1.74 -0.38 10.86
CA ASN A 139 -1.12 -1.25 9.86
C ASN A 139 -0.21 -2.30 10.48
N LEU A 140 0.59 -1.94 11.50
CA LEU A 140 1.47 -2.90 12.18
C LEU A 140 0.70 -3.92 13.01
N VAL A 141 -0.42 -3.53 13.63
CA VAL A 141 -1.29 -4.47 14.36
C VAL A 141 -1.96 -5.48 13.42
N GLY A 142 -2.35 -5.08 12.21
CA GLY A 142 -2.96 -5.99 11.23
C GLY A 142 -1.97 -6.82 10.41
N LEU A 143 -0.67 -6.61 10.57
CA LEU A 143 0.38 -7.29 9.80
C LEU A 143 0.50 -8.78 10.14
N PRO A 144 0.46 -9.22 11.42
CA PRO A 144 0.49 -10.64 11.78
C PRO A 144 -0.64 -11.43 11.10
N ASP A 145 -1.87 -10.93 11.13
CA ASP A 145 -3.02 -11.57 10.49
C ASP A 145 -2.82 -11.74 8.97
N GLN A 146 -2.24 -10.73 8.32
CA GLN A 146 -1.94 -10.78 6.88
C GLN A 146 -0.83 -11.79 6.57
N VAL A 147 0.18 -11.92 7.43
CA VAL A 147 1.26 -12.90 7.29
C VAL A 147 0.77 -14.33 7.57
N GLU A 148 -0.05 -14.53 8.60
CA GLU A 148 -0.68 -15.83 8.88
C GLU A 148 -1.56 -16.28 7.71
N ALA A 149 -2.30 -15.35 7.10
CA ALA A 149 -3.14 -15.62 5.93
C ALA A 149 -2.35 -16.05 4.68
N PHE A 150 -1.07 -15.69 4.56
CA PHE A 150 -0.18 -16.19 3.51
C PHE A 150 0.39 -17.59 3.81
N PHE A 151 0.51 -17.96 5.09
CA PHE A 151 1.11 -19.23 5.52
C PHE A 151 0.15 -20.09 6.38
N PRO A 152 -1.04 -20.45 5.88
CA PRO A 152 -2.09 -21.10 6.69
C PRO A 152 -1.74 -22.51 7.22
N THR A 153 -0.63 -23.13 6.79
CA THR A 153 -0.33 -24.56 7.05
C THR A 153 1.03 -24.86 7.67
N LYS A 154 1.86 -23.86 8.02
CA LYS A 154 3.13 -24.10 8.70
C LYS A 154 3.16 -23.34 10.02
N SER A 155 2.86 -24.06 11.11
CA SER A 155 3.01 -23.68 12.53
C SER A 155 2.80 -22.18 12.85
N LYS A 156 1.68 -21.83 13.49
CA LYS A 156 1.36 -20.46 13.92
C LYS A 156 2.56 -19.71 14.54
N GLY A 157 3.35 -20.41 15.35
CA GLY A 157 4.55 -19.83 15.96
C GLY A 157 5.64 -19.36 14.98
N THR A 158 5.76 -19.97 13.79
CA THR A 158 6.70 -19.51 12.75
C THR A 158 6.17 -18.31 11.97
N ALA A 159 4.86 -18.24 11.72
CA ALA A 159 4.23 -17.09 11.07
C ALA A 159 4.26 -15.85 11.97
N ASP A 160 3.96 -16.02 13.26
CA ASP A 160 4.01 -14.95 14.25
C ASP A 160 5.45 -14.41 14.41
N LEU A 161 6.43 -15.31 14.55
CA LEU A 161 7.84 -14.92 14.63
C LEU A 161 8.30 -14.15 13.39
N LEU A 162 7.88 -14.60 12.20
CA LEU A 162 8.16 -13.90 10.95
C LEU A 162 7.50 -12.52 10.92
N ALA A 163 6.24 -12.40 11.33
CA ALA A 163 5.53 -11.12 11.38
C ALA A 163 6.21 -10.14 12.34
N TYR A 164 6.56 -10.58 13.56
CA TYR A 164 7.28 -9.74 14.51
C TYR A 164 8.67 -9.34 14.01
N PHE A 165 9.40 -10.26 13.37
CA PHE A 165 10.68 -9.95 12.74
C PHE A 165 10.52 -8.86 11.67
N ILE A 166 9.51 -8.98 10.80
CA ILE A 166 9.21 -7.98 9.78
C ILE A 166 8.86 -6.63 10.42
N ILE A 167 8.02 -6.60 11.46
CA ILE A 167 7.66 -5.37 12.19
C ILE A 167 8.92 -4.70 12.74
N ILE A 168 9.81 -5.47 13.37
CA ILE A 168 11.08 -4.94 13.90
C ILE A 168 11.94 -4.35 12.78
N VAL A 169 12.07 -5.04 11.65
CA VAL A 169 12.81 -4.54 10.49
C VAL A 169 12.19 -3.25 9.95
N VAL A 170 10.86 -3.20 9.79
CA VAL A 170 10.15 -2.00 9.33
C VAL A 170 10.38 -0.83 10.27
N LEU A 171 10.27 -1.04 11.59
CA LEU A 171 10.54 -0.01 12.60
C LEU A 171 12.00 0.43 12.60
N ALA A 172 12.95 -0.49 12.44
CA ALA A 172 14.37 -0.17 12.35
C ALA A 172 14.68 0.66 11.10
N LEU A 173 14.14 0.28 9.93
CA LEU A 173 14.28 1.04 8.69
C LEU A 173 13.61 2.42 8.79
N LEU A 174 12.46 2.51 9.45
CA LEU A 174 11.75 3.78 9.67
C LEU A 174 12.56 4.69 10.59
N LEU A 175 13.09 4.17 11.70
CA LEU A 175 13.99 4.92 12.58
C LEU A 175 15.24 5.39 11.85
N TRP A 176 15.87 4.48 11.08
CA TRP A 176 17.02 4.82 10.24
C TRP A 176 16.70 5.96 9.28
N MET A 177 15.56 5.89 8.60
CA MET A 177 15.09 6.94 7.69
C MET A 177 14.86 8.29 8.41
N ILE A 178 14.27 8.29 9.60
CA ILE A 178 14.10 9.51 10.40
C ILE A 178 15.45 10.10 10.81
N ILE A 179 16.38 9.25 11.27
CA ILE A 179 17.73 9.67 11.66
C ILE A 179 18.46 10.26 10.46
N GLU A 180 18.41 9.60 9.31
CA GLU A 180 19.03 10.07 8.07
C GLU A 180 18.47 11.43 7.64
N PHE A 181 17.15 11.59 7.70
CA PHE A 181 16.50 12.87 7.43
C PHE A 181 17.00 13.98 8.35
N LYS A 182 17.10 13.71 9.65
CA LYS A 182 17.60 14.67 10.64
C LYS A 182 19.09 14.95 10.48
N ARG A 183 19.89 13.95 10.13
CA ARG A 183 21.32 14.06 9.84
C ARG A 183 21.56 14.96 8.63
N ASN A 184 20.83 14.74 7.53
CA ASN A 184 20.92 15.59 6.34
C ASN A 184 20.52 17.04 6.62
N LYS A 185 19.55 17.27 7.51
CA LYS A 185 19.21 18.63 7.95
C LYS A 185 20.37 19.31 8.67
N ASN A 186 20.99 18.62 9.62
CA ASN A 186 22.12 19.17 10.37
C ASN A 186 23.31 19.48 9.46
N ASN A 187 23.61 18.59 8.50
CA ASN A 187 24.70 18.80 7.53
C ASN A 187 24.47 20.05 6.66
N LYS A 188 23.23 20.29 6.20
CA LYS A 188 22.90 21.51 5.44
C LYS A 188 22.99 22.78 6.28
N ALA A 189 22.64 22.71 7.57
CA ALA A 189 22.77 23.85 8.47
C ALA A 189 24.24 24.20 8.75
N SER A 190 25.12 23.20 8.86
CA SER A 190 26.57 23.40 9.05
C SER A 190 27.29 23.94 7.81
N GLN A 191 26.78 23.72 6.60
CA GLN A 191 27.35 24.27 5.36
C GLN A 191 26.90 25.72 5.06
N ALA A 192 25.89 26.22 5.78
CA ALA A 192 25.36 27.57 5.61
C ALA A 192 25.92 28.60 6.62
N LEU A 193 26.82 28.16 7.50
CA LEU A 193 27.57 28.97 8.47
C LEU A 193 29.02 29.09 8.00
#